data_AF-A0A0R1M5N2-F1
#
_entry.id   AF-A0A0R1M5N2-F1
#
_cell.length_a   1.000
_cell.length_b   1.000
_cell.length_c   1.000
_cell.angle_alpha   90.00
_cell.angle_beta   90.00
_cell.angle_gamma   90.00
#
_symmetry.space_group_name_H-M   'P 1'
#
loop_
_entity.id
_entity.type
_entity.pdbx_description
1 polymer ?
#
loop_
_entity_poly.entity_id
_entity_poly.type
_entity_poly.pdbx_seq_one_letter_code
_entity_poly.pdbx_strand_id
1 'polypeptide(L)'
;MKQVTKESKVKSLRTELRKIGSNARHTFTGIFEKTGWKDGYRGSVQTILLLDIKDEHGQVVTDHLWFNFTRGFEVANPMKGDVLQFDARVSKYIKGYMGYRDDVYGHPIEEDYKLSRPTKVVNLTHPERILDLPPLEKSHSKEEKDTTPTEKQLDFIKTIAEELEEEPPEIKTREEASSWIDRHIRLFDRAKQHDAYLDRVNEAKDSYLSGRSLIEVAEEMGLTVSTIRKYKREWETPKVTQAQ
;
A
#
# COMPACT_ATOMS: atom_id res chain seq x y z
N MET A 1 -19.84 -2.11 -39.89
CA MET A 1 -19.14 -1.25 -38.89
C MET A 1 -19.13 -2.00 -37.57
N LYS A 2 -17.97 -2.47 -37.07
CA LYS A 2 -17.89 -3.20 -35.80
C LYS A 2 -18.03 -2.21 -34.65
N GLN A 3 -19.01 -2.42 -33.76
CA GLN A 3 -19.17 -1.62 -32.55
C GLN A 3 -17.97 -1.86 -31.62
N VAL A 4 -17.21 -0.80 -31.35
CA VAL A 4 -16.10 -0.81 -30.40
C VAL A 4 -16.70 -0.76 -28.99
N THR A 5 -16.52 -1.83 -28.20
CA THR A 5 -17.06 -1.92 -26.84
C THR A 5 -16.31 -0.96 -25.90
N LYS A 6 -16.99 -0.44 -24.88
CA LYS A 6 -16.44 0.52 -23.90
C LYS A 6 -15.14 0.02 -23.25
N GLU A 7 -15.04 -1.28 -22.98
CA GLU A 7 -13.83 -1.92 -22.44
C GLU A 7 -12.65 -1.94 -23.43
N SER A 8 -12.90 -2.19 -24.72
CA SER A 8 -11.84 -2.13 -25.74
C SER A 8 -11.31 -0.71 -25.94
N LYS A 9 -12.18 0.30 -25.78
CA LYS A 9 -11.80 1.72 -25.83
C LYS A 9 -10.91 2.09 -24.63
N VAL A 10 -11.29 1.72 -23.40
CA VAL A 10 -10.52 1.97 -22.17
C VAL A 10 -9.13 1.31 -22.21
N LYS A 11 -9.04 0.08 -22.74
CA LYS A 11 -7.74 -0.61 -22.91
C LYS A 11 -6.83 0.10 -23.93
N SER A 12 -7.40 0.73 -24.97
CA SER A 12 -6.64 1.50 -25.96
C SER A 12 -6.12 2.84 -25.40
N LEU A 13 -6.93 3.57 -24.61
CA LEU A 13 -6.57 4.89 -24.08
C LEU A 13 -5.40 4.84 -23.09
N ARG A 14 -5.32 3.77 -22.29
CA ARG A 14 -4.19 3.56 -21.36
C ARG A 14 -2.89 3.12 -22.04
N THR A 15 -2.97 2.61 -23.27
CA THR A 15 -1.77 2.31 -24.08
C THR A 15 -1.05 3.59 -24.51
N GLU A 16 -1.76 4.70 -24.69
CA GLU A 16 -1.17 6.00 -25.03
C GLU A 16 -0.37 6.58 -23.87
N LEU A 17 -0.86 6.45 -22.62
CA LEU A 17 -0.09 6.83 -21.43
C LEU A 17 1.26 6.11 -21.35
N ARG A 18 1.31 4.83 -21.75
CA ARG A 18 2.56 4.06 -21.80
C ARG A 18 3.57 4.66 -22.79
N LYS A 19 3.12 5.24 -23.90
CA LYS A 19 4.01 5.83 -24.92
C LYS A 19 4.67 7.13 -24.46
N ILE A 20 3.96 7.93 -23.66
CA ILE A 20 4.45 9.20 -23.09
C ILE A 20 5.65 8.96 -22.16
N GLY A 21 5.61 7.89 -21.36
CA GLY A 21 6.69 7.51 -20.46
C GLY A 21 6.73 8.30 -19.14
N SER A 22 7.56 7.85 -18.20
CA SER A 22 7.59 8.37 -16.81
C SER A 22 8.60 9.48 -16.54
N ASN A 23 9.45 9.80 -17.52
CA ASN A 23 10.64 10.64 -17.30
C ASN A 23 10.32 12.14 -17.26
N ALA A 24 9.32 12.59 -18.02
CA ALA A 24 8.95 14.00 -18.12
C ALA A 24 7.58 14.30 -17.50
N ARG A 25 7.36 15.59 -17.20
CA ARG A 25 6.02 16.11 -16.90
C ARG A 25 5.40 16.55 -18.21
N HIS A 26 4.15 16.16 -18.41
CA HIS A 26 3.35 16.56 -19.57
C HIS A 26 2.14 17.34 -19.10
N THR A 27 1.66 18.22 -19.97
CA THR A 27 0.48 19.04 -19.70
C THR A 27 -0.77 18.28 -20.12
N PHE A 28 -1.76 18.29 -19.24
CA PHE A 28 -3.06 17.66 -19.45
C PHE A 28 -4.16 18.66 -19.14
N THR A 29 -5.34 18.41 -19.71
CA THR A 29 -6.56 19.12 -19.36
C THR A 29 -7.62 18.15 -18.85
N GLY A 30 -8.51 18.61 -17.97
CA GLY A 30 -9.62 17.79 -17.46
C GLY A 30 -10.75 18.66 -16.91
N ILE A 31 -11.97 18.14 -16.97
CA ILE A 31 -13.18 18.83 -16.52
C ILE A 31 -13.43 18.50 -15.06
N PHE A 32 -13.54 19.50 -14.20
CA PHE A 32 -13.82 19.27 -12.79
C PHE A 32 -15.27 18.84 -12.56
N GLU A 33 -15.47 17.73 -11.84
CA GLU A 33 -16.79 17.19 -11.52
C GLU A 33 -17.17 17.41 -10.05
N LYS A 34 -16.33 16.91 -9.13
CA LYS A 34 -16.59 17.00 -7.68
C LYS A 34 -15.35 16.73 -6.84
N THR A 35 -15.42 17.11 -5.57
CA THR A 35 -14.44 16.72 -4.54
C THR A 35 -14.96 15.52 -3.74
N GLY A 36 -14.05 14.85 -3.03
CA GLY A 36 -14.35 13.72 -2.15
C GLY A 36 -13.28 13.54 -1.08
N TRP A 37 -13.41 12.51 -0.26
CA TRP A 37 -12.47 12.19 0.82
C TRP A 37 -12.06 10.73 0.74
N LYS A 38 -10.82 10.43 1.13
CA LYS A 38 -10.35 9.05 1.33
C LYS A 38 -9.52 8.97 2.60
N ASP A 39 -9.42 7.79 3.17
CA ASP A 39 -8.50 7.53 4.27
C ASP A 39 -7.06 7.49 3.73
N GLY A 40 -6.23 8.39 4.26
CA GLY A 40 -4.80 8.39 4.03
C GLY A 40 -4.05 7.86 5.26
N TYR A 41 -2.78 7.51 5.07
CA TYR A 41 -1.92 6.99 6.13
C TYR A 41 -1.81 7.91 7.37
N ARG A 42 -1.95 9.24 7.19
CA ARG A 42 -1.88 10.24 8.27
C ARG A 42 -3.24 10.87 8.62
N GLY A 43 -4.35 10.32 8.12
CA GLY A 43 -5.68 10.90 8.26
C GLY A 43 -6.39 11.10 6.93
N SER A 44 -7.59 11.67 6.97
CA SER A 44 -8.42 11.89 5.79
C SER A 44 -7.75 12.85 4.80
N VAL A 45 -7.75 12.46 3.53
CA VAL A 45 -7.15 13.24 2.43
C VAL A 45 -8.27 13.63 1.48
N GLN A 46 -8.41 14.93 1.24
CA GLN A 46 -9.34 15.46 0.25
C GLN A 46 -8.88 15.09 -1.16
N THR A 47 -9.82 14.82 -2.05
CA THR A 47 -9.60 14.37 -3.43
C THR A 47 -10.46 15.18 -4.40
N ILE A 48 -10.04 15.20 -5.66
CA ILE A 48 -10.72 15.86 -6.78
C ILE A 48 -10.94 14.86 -7.92
N LEU A 49 -12.15 14.83 -8.48
CA LEU A 49 -12.50 14.04 -9.66
C LEU A 49 -12.47 14.94 -10.89
N LEU A 50 -11.63 14.57 -11.86
CA LEU A 50 -11.57 15.19 -13.17
C LEU A 50 -12.08 14.20 -14.22
N LEU A 51 -12.85 14.69 -15.19
CA LEU A 51 -13.42 13.93 -16.32
C LEU A 51 -12.75 14.35 -17.62
N ASP A 52 -12.88 13.50 -18.65
CA ASP A 52 -12.44 13.76 -20.03
C ASP A 52 -11.00 14.27 -20.10
N ILE A 53 -10.07 13.51 -19.51
CA ILE A 53 -8.67 13.93 -19.39
C ILE A 53 -8.03 13.84 -20.77
N LYS A 54 -7.47 14.96 -21.24
CA LYS A 54 -6.82 15.08 -22.55
C LYS A 54 -5.35 15.44 -22.42
N ASP A 55 -4.53 14.96 -23.36
CA ASP A 55 -3.13 15.36 -23.51
C ASP A 55 -2.98 16.72 -24.21
N GLU A 56 -1.74 17.15 -24.41
CA GLU A 56 -1.38 18.39 -25.12
C GLU A 56 -1.84 18.43 -26.59
N HIS A 57 -2.18 17.28 -27.18
CA HIS A 57 -2.71 17.16 -28.53
C HIS A 57 -4.24 17.07 -28.57
N GLY A 58 -4.91 17.19 -27.40
CA GLY A 58 -6.36 17.07 -27.27
C GLY A 58 -6.89 15.64 -27.34
N GLN A 59 -6.00 14.63 -27.31
CA GLN A 59 -6.40 13.23 -27.29
C GLN A 59 -6.82 12.82 -25.88
N VAL A 60 -8.00 12.22 -25.76
CA VAL A 60 -8.48 11.69 -24.49
C VAL A 60 -7.54 10.55 -24.05
N VAL A 61 -6.99 10.65 -22.85
CA VAL A 61 -6.11 9.63 -22.25
C VAL A 61 -6.81 8.80 -21.18
N THR A 62 -7.83 9.37 -20.52
CA THR A 62 -8.69 8.63 -19.58
C THR A 62 -10.03 9.34 -19.39
N ASP A 63 -11.11 8.57 -19.23
CA ASP A 63 -12.47 9.11 -19.07
C ASP A 63 -12.62 9.91 -17.77
N HIS A 64 -11.99 9.43 -16.70
CA HIS A 64 -12.00 10.09 -15.39
C HIS A 64 -10.76 9.72 -14.59
N LEU A 65 -10.35 10.59 -13.67
CA LEU A 65 -9.26 10.34 -12.76
C LEU A 65 -9.43 11.09 -11.44
N TRP A 66 -9.17 10.39 -10.35
CA TRP A 66 -9.11 10.96 -9.01
C TRP A 66 -7.68 11.40 -8.68
N PHE A 67 -7.53 12.65 -8.22
CA PHE A 67 -6.30 13.17 -7.67
C PHE A 67 -6.47 13.53 -6.20
N ASN A 68 -5.36 13.62 -5.46
CA ASN A 68 -5.37 14.33 -4.18
C ASN A 68 -5.64 15.82 -4.46
N PHE A 69 -6.45 16.45 -3.62
CA PHE A 69 -6.73 17.88 -3.70
C PHE A 69 -5.49 18.65 -3.23
N THR A 70 -4.61 19.01 -4.16
CA THR A 70 -3.40 19.79 -3.90
C THR A 70 -3.72 21.27 -3.77
N ARG A 71 -2.81 22.03 -3.15
CA ARG A 71 -2.88 23.49 -3.10
C ARG A 71 -3.02 24.15 -4.48
N GLY A 72 -2.51 23.52 -5.55
CA GLY A 72 -2.71 24.01 -6.91
C GLY A 72 -4.18 24.01 -7.32
N PHE A 73 -4.93 22.97 -6.95
CA PHE A 73 -6.38 22.93 -7.18
C PHE A 73 -7.13 23.92 -6.29
N GLU A 74 -6.66 24.13 -5.07
CA GLU A 74 -7.22 25.14 -4.16
C GLU A 74 -7.10 26.54 -4.75
N VAL A 75 -5.88 26.93 -5.16
CA VAL A 75 -5.61 28.22 -5.82
C VAL A 75 -6.45 28.38 -7.08
N ALA A 76 -6.60 27.32 -7.89
CA ALA A 76 -7.40 27.36 -9.12
C ALA A 76 -8.92 27.49 -8.89
N ASN A 77 -9.39 27.26 -7.66
CA ASN A 77 -10.78 27.42 -7.21
C ASN A 77 -11.84 26.90 -8.20
N PRO A 78 -11.76 25.61 -8.60
CA PRO A 78 -12.61 25.09 -9.66
C PRO A 78 -14.07 24.91 -9.21
N MET A 79 -14.99 25.22 -10.11
CA MET A 79 -16.42 24.89 -9.98
C MET A 79 -16.81 23.81 -10.98
N LYS A 80 -17.82 23.00 -10.64
CA LYS A 80 -18.25 21.87 -11.47
C LYS A 80 -18.47 22.32 -12.92
N GLY A 81 -17.80 21.66 -13.86
CA GLY A 81 -17.79 21.98 -15.29
C GLY A 81 -16.56 22.77 -15.76
N ASP A 82 -15.77 23.34 -14.86
CA ASP A 82 -14.57 24.10 -15.21
C ASP A 82 -13.49 23.19 -15.83
N VAL A 83 -12.80 23.70 -16.85
CA VAL A 83 -11.67 23.02 -17.49
C VAL A 83 -10.38 23.44 -16.79
N LEU A 84 -9.69 22.47 -16.23
CA LEU A 84 -8.43 22.65 -15.54
C LEU A 84 -7.28 22.13 -16.39
N GLN A 85 -6.24 22.95 -16.55
CA GLN A 85 -4.94 22.53 -17.06
C GLN A 85 -4.02 22.17 -15.91
N PHE A 86 -3.23 21.11 -16.04
CA PHE A 86 -2.23 20.71 -15.05
C PHE A 86 -1.09 19.90 -15.66
N ASP A 87 0.10 20.00 -15.06
CA ASP A 87 1.26 19.18 -15.41
C ASP A 87 1.31 17.93 -14.51
N ALA A 88 1.31 16.73 -15.10
CA ALA A 88 1.41 15.47 -14.38
C ALA A 88 2.50 14.55 -14.95
N ARG A 89 2.91 13.55 -14.16
CA ARG A 89 3.80 12.47 -14.63
C ARG A 89 3.01 11.18 -14.82
N VAL A 90 3.33 10.43 -15.88
CA VAL A 90 2.86 9.06 -16.00
C VAL A 90 3.60 8.19 -14.99
N SER A 91 2.87 7.32 -14.30
CA SER A 91 3.42 6.38 -13.32
C SER A 91 2.76 5.03 -13.48
N LYS A 92 3.53 3.96 -13.31
CA LYS A 92 2.99 2.60 -13.25
C LYS A 92 2.22 2.40 -11.94
N TYR A 93 1.16 1.62 -12.01
CA TYR A 93 0.40 1.14 -10.85
C TYR A 93 0.03 -0.31 -11.11
N ILE A 94 0.18 -1.13 -10.08
CA ILE A 94 -0.17 -2.53 -10.14
C ILE A 94 -1.64 -2.67 -9.73
N LYS A 95 -2.50 -3.04 -10.68
CA LYS A 95 -3.92 -3.30 -10.46
C LYS A 95 -4.10 -4.79 -10.15
N GLY A 96 -4.87 -5.09 -9.13
CA GLY A 96 -5.16 -6.47 -8.75
C GLY A 96 -5.38 -6.61 -7.26
N TYR A 97 -5.99 -7.72 -6.86
CA TYR A 97 -6.20 -8.04 -5.47
C TYR A 97 -4.89 -8.57 -4.86
N MET A 98 -4.32 -7.88 -3.87
CA MET A 98 -3.03 -8.23 -3.26
C MET A 98 -3.13 -9.17 -2.04
N GLY A 99 -4.27 -9.85 -1.85
CA GLY A 99 -4.37 -10.98 -0.91
C GLY A 99 -4.64 -10.63 0.56
N TYR A 100 -5.53 -9.68 0.84
CA TYR A 100 -5.92 -9.34 2.23
C TYR A 100 -7.13 -10.12 2.77
N ARG A 101 -7.69 -11.04 2.00
CA ARG A 101 -8.87 -11.86 2.30
C ARG A 101 -8.71 -13.16 1.54
N ASP A 102 -8.89 -14.25 2.27
CA ASP A 102 -8.66 -15.61 1.78
C ASP A 102 -9.79 -16.14 0.91
N ASP A 103 -10.85 -15.36 0.67
CA ASP A 103 -12.03 -15.71 -0.14
C ASP A 103 -11.95 -15.22 -1.59
N VAL A 104 -10.95 -14.41 -1.95
CA VAL A 104 -10.83 -13.80 -3.28
C VAL A 104 -9.68 -14.45 -4.07
N TYR A 105 -10.01 -15.46 -4.88
CA TYR A 105 -9.10 -16.12 -5.81
C TYR A 105 -9.28 -15.63 -7.25
N GLY A 106 -8.19 -15.60 -8.04
CA GLY A 106 -8.28 -15.47 -9.49
C GLY A 106 -8.29 -14.06 -10.08
N HIS A 107 -7.83 -13.04 -9.35
CA HIS A 107 -7.60 -11.72 -9.94
C HIS A 107 -6.14 -11.57 -10.38
N PRO A 108 -5.85 -11.55 -11.70
CA PRO A 108 -4.48 -11.36 -12.17
C PRO A 108 -3.98 -9.98 -11.74
N ILE A 109 -2.75 -9.96 -11.24
CA ILE A 109 -2.01 -8.74 -10.98
C ILE A 109 -1.57 -8.19 -12.34
N GLU A 110 -2.12 -7.06 -12.75
CA GLU A 110 -1.85 -6.41 -14.04
C GLU A 110 -1.13 -5.07 -13.83
N GLU A 111 -0.12 -4.78 -14.65
CA GLU A 111 0.47 -3.44 -14.71
C GLU A 111 -0.45 -2.48 -15.49
N ASP A 112 -0.83 -1.38 -14.85
CA ASP A 112 -1.58 -0.27 -15.43
C ASP A 112 -0.81 1.05 -15.28
N TYR A 113 -1.26 2.11 -15.97
CA TYR A 113 -0.65 3.43 -15.94
C TYR A 113 -1.62 4.47 -15.38
N LYS A 114 -1.10 5.40 -14.57
CA LYS A 114 -1.85 6.51 -13.99
C LYS A 114 -1.09 7.83 -14.15
N LEU A 115 -1.82 8.94 -14.12
CA LEU A 115 -1.21 10.26 -13.92
C LEU A 115 -1.01 10.51 -12.43
N SER A 116 0.13 11.07 -12.07
CA SER A 116 0.47 11.36 -10.68
C SER A 116 1.10 12.75 -10.53
N ARG A 117 1.02 13.27 -9.31
CA ARG A 117 1.66 14.52 -8.87
C ARG A 117 1.28 15.74 -9.72
N PRO A 118 0.00 16.11 -9.81
CA PRO A 118 -0.44 17.29 -10.57
C PRO A 118 0.19 18.57 -10.01
N THR A 119 0.74 19.39 -10.89
CA THR A 119 1.38 20.69 -10.59
C THR A 119 0.99 21.73 -11.63
N LYS A 120 1.30 23.02 -11.39
CA LYS A 120 0.97 24.12 -12.31
C LYS A 120 -0.49 24.09 -12.75
N VAL A 121 -1.38 23.93 -11.79
CA VAL A 121 -2.82 23.87 -12.04
C VAL A 121 -3.29 25.27 -12.41
N VAL A 122 -4.03 25.38 -13.52
CA VAL A 122 -4.64 26.62 -13.99
C VAL A 122 -6.09 26.34 -14.37
N ASN A 123 -7.01 27.20 -13.96
CA ASN A 123 -8.39 27.17 -14.42
C ASN A 123 -8.48 27.90 -15.77
N LEU A 124 -8.72 27.16 -16.85
CA LEU A 124 -8.81 27.74 -18.20
C LEU A 124 -10.18 28.38 -18.46
N THR A 125 -11.23 27.93 -17.76
CA THR A 125 -12.59 28.47 -17.92
C THR A 125 -12.74 29.78 -17.16
N HIS A 126 -12.17 29.86 -15.96
CA HIS A 126 -12.28 31.00 -15.05
C HIS A 126 -10.92 31.36 -14.43
N PRO A 127 -9.98 31.90 -15.23
CA PRO A 127 -8.65 32.30 -14.74
C PRO A 127 -8.71 33.43 -13.71
N GLU A 128 -9.80 34.19 -13.65
CA GLU A 128 -10.03 35.28 -12.70
C GLU A 128 -10.35 34.80 -11.27
N ARG A 129 -10.72 33.52 -11.08
CA ARG A 129 -11.08 32.96 -9.76
C ARG A 129 -9.90 32.54 -8.91
N ILE A 130 -8.68 32.78 -9.39
CA ILE A 130 -7.45 32.42 -8.68
C ILE A 130 -7.49 33.00 -7.26
N LEU A 131 -7.44 32.12 -6.27
CA LEU A 131 -7.35 32.55 -4.87
C LEU A 131 -5.94 33.06 -4.58
N ASP A 132 -5.87 34.28 -4.06
CA ASP A 132 -4.64 34.85 -3.50
C ASP A 132 -4.38 34.22 -2.12
N LEU A 133 -3.99 32.94 -2.12
CA LEU A 133 -3.63 32.23 -0.91
C LEU A 133 -2.23 32.67 -0.48
N PRO A 134 -2.05 33.19 0.75
CA PRO A 134 -0.74 33.57 1.25
C PRO A 134 0.21 32.38 1.12
N PRO A 135 1.50 32.58 0.78
CA PRO A 135 2.47 31.49 0.77
C PRO A 135 2.30 30.65 2.03
N LEU A 136 2.17 29.32 1.89
CA LEU A 136 2.18 28.42 3.03
C LEU A 136 3.36 28.86 3.87
N GLU A 137 3.08 29.35 5.08
CA GLU A 137 4.14 29.58 6.03
C GLU A 137 4.90 28.26 6.06
N LYS A 138 6.15 28.28 5.59
CA LYS A 138 7.03 27.18 5.92
C LYS A 138 6.99 27.20 7.44
N SER A 139 6.49 26.14 8.05
CA SER A 139 6.67 25.92 9.48
C SER A 139 8.17 25.73 9.71
N HIS A 140 8.88 26.85 9.68
CA HIS A 140 10.20 27.07 10.23
C HIS A 140 10.05 27.52 11.68
N SER A 141 8.86 27.40 12.28
CA SER A 141 8.82 27.09 13.70
C SER A 141 9.48 25.72 13.87
N LYS A 142 10.76 25.76 14.24
CA LYS A 142 11.28 24.81 15.22
C LYS A 142 10.47 25.03 16.51
N GLU A 143 9.18 24.74 16.51
CA GLU A 143 8.62 24.19 17.74
C GLU A 143 9.48 22.96 17.98
N GLU A 144 10.12 22.87 19.14
CA GLU A 144 10.83 21.67 19.58
C GLU A 144 9.85 20.52 19.40
N LYS A 145 9.93 19.83 18.26
CA LYS A 145 9.13 18.65 18.02
C LYS A 145 9.50 17.75 19.17
N ASP A 146 8.50 17.38 19.96
CA ASP A 146 8.68 16.39 21.00
C ASP A 146 9.32 15.17 20.36
N THR A 147 10.62 15.04 20.60
CA THR A 147 11.46 13.99 20.03
C THR A 147 11.41 12.76 20.92
N THR A 148 10.64 12.77 22.02
CA THR A 148 10.52 11.61 22.88
C THR A 148 9.79 10.47 22.16
N PRO A 149 10.20 9.21 22.40
CA PRO A 149 9.49 8.05 21.89
C PRO A 149 8.06 8.03 22.42
N THR A 150 7.11 7.67 21.58
CA THR A 150 5.74 7.46 22.04
C THR A 150 5.67 6.17 22.88
N GLU A 151 4.75 6.11 23.85
CA GLU A 151 4.52 4.91 24.68
C GLU A 151 4.30 3.65 23.82
N LYS A 152 3.55 3.79 22.71
CA LYS A 152 3.31 2.72 21.74
C LYS A 152 4.60 2.21 21.08
N GLN A 153 5.56 3.09 20.81
CA GLN A 153 6.84 2.67 20.23
C GLN A 153 7.64 1.88 21.26
N LEU A 154 7.72 2.35 22.51
CA LEU A 154 8.44 1.65 23.58
C LEU A 154 7.82 0.29 23.89
N ASP A 155 6.49 0.21 23.94
CA ASP A 155 5.75 -1.04 24.13
C ASP A 155 6.02 -2.05 23.00
N PHE A 156 5.99 -1.56 21.76
CA PHE A 156 6.30 -2.41 20.61
C PHE A 156 7.75 -2.87 20.57
N ILE A 157 8.71 -2.01 20.97
CA ILE A 157 10.12 -2.38 21.11
C ILE A 157 10.30 -3.49 22.15
N LYS A 158 9.63 -3.39 23.30
CA LYS A 158 9.66 -4.45 24.32
C LYS A 158 9.10 -5.76 23.79
N THR A 159 7.97 -5.70 23.08
CA THR A 159 7.36 -6.88 22.46
C THR A 159 8.31 -7.56 21.47
N ILE A 160 8.97 -6.78 20.60
CA ILE A 160 9.93 -7.31 19.64
C ILE A 160 11.15 -7.91 20.35
N ALA A 161 11.67 -7.23 21.37
CA ALA A 161 12.83 -7.69 22.12
C ALA A 161 12.53 -9.01 22.86
N GLU A 162 11.35 -9.12 23.48
CA GLU A 162 10.89 -10.35 24.14
C GLU A 162 10.78 -11.52 23.16
N GLU A 163 10.14 -11.31 22.00
CA GLU A 163 9.99 -12.34 20.96
C GLU A 163 11.34 -12.80 20.38
N LEU A 164 12.31 -11.89 20.28
CA LEU A 164 13.64 -12.20 19.77
C LEU A 164 14.61 -12.71 20.85
N GLU A 165 14.15 -12.85 22.10
CA GLU A 165 14.97 -13.18 23.27
C GLU A 165 16.16 -12.22 23.47
N GLU A 166 15.98 -10.94 23.13
CA GLU A 166 16.98 -9.87 23.26
C GLU A 166 16.62 -8.89 24.38
N GLU A 167 17.62 -8.22 24.96
CA GLU A 167 17.36 -7.15 25.92
C GLU A 167 16.83 -5.89 25.21
N PRO A 168 15.74 -5.27 25.70
CA PRO A 168 15.18 -4.10 25.06
C PRO A 168 16.14 -2.91 25.18
N PRO A 169 16.43 -2.21 24.07
CA PRO A 169 17.35 -1.08 24.08
C PRO A 169 16.79 0.12 24.86
N GLU A 170 17.68 0.86 25.53
CA GLU A 170 17.34 2.18 26.06
C GLU A 170 17.25 3.22 24.93
N ILE A 171 16.03 3.61 24.58
CA ILE A 171 15.77 4.54 23.47
C ILE A 171 15.31 5.88 24.02
N LYS A 172 16.01 6.95 23.61
CA LYS A 172 15.80 8.31 24.12
C LYS A 172 15.05 9.19 23.14
N THR A 173 15.05 8.83 21.86
CA THR A 173 14.38 9.59 20.81
C THR A 173 13.45 8.74 19.94
N ARG A 174 12.43 9.39 19.38
CA ARG A 174 11.45 8.82 18.46
C ARG A 174 12.06 8.32 17.16
N GLU A 175 13.13 8.97 16.70
CA GLU A 175 13.87 8.56 15.50
C GLU A 175 14.67 7.28 15.77
N GLU A 176 15.34 7.19 16.91
CA GLU A 176 15.98 5.94 17.38
C GLU A 176 14.97 4.82 17.51
N ALA A 177 13.78 5.10 18.09
CA ALA A 177 12.70 4.13 18.20
C ALA A 177 12.26 3.58 16.85
N SER A 178 12.01 4.48 15.89
CA SER A 178 11.57 4.10 14.55
C SER A 178 12.66 3.31 13.80
N SER A 179 13.91 3.77 13.89
CA SER A 179 15.07 3.12 13.27
C SER A 179 15.33 1.72 13.82
N TRP A 180 15.16 1.54 15.13
CA TRP A 180 15.30 0.23 15.76
C TRP A 180 14.17 -0.71 15.34
N ILE A 181 12.92 -0.25 15.38
CA ILE A 181 11.76 -1.04 14.92
C ILE A 181 11.94 -1.47 13.46
N ASP A 182 12.28 -0.55 12.56
CA ASP A 182 12.45 -0.86 11.13
C ASP A 182 13.56 -1.89 10.86
N ARG A 183 14.59 -1.92 11.71
CA ARG A 183 15.68 -2.91 11.61
C ARG A 183 15.23 -4.30 12.05
N HIS A 184 14.43 -4.38 13.12
CA HIS A 184 14.09 -5.66 13.76
C HIS A 184 12.74 -6.24 13.32
N ILE A 185 11.87 -5.44 12.71
CA ILE A 185 10.53 -5.88 12.30
C ILE A 185 10.56 -7.10 11.37
N ARG A 186 11.56 -7.20 10.48
CA ARG A 186 11.70 -8.37 9.60
C ARG A 186 12.11 -9.64 10.34
N LEU A 187 12.91 -9.51 11.40
CA LEU A 187 13.31 -10.63 12.23
C LEU A 187 12.13 -11.08 13.10
N PHE A 188 11.41 -10.12 13.67
CA PHE A 188 10.17 -10.35 14.41
C PHE A 188 9.10 -11.07 13.57
N ASP A 189 8.82 -10.59 12.36
CA ASP A 189 7.86 -11.24 11.45
C ASP A 189 8.28 -12.67 11.11
N ARG A 190 9.60 -12.90 10.95
CA ARG A 190 10.13 -14.24 10.69
C ARG A 190 10.03 -15.16 11.90
N ALA A 191 10.28 -14.66 13.10
CA ALA A 191 10.12 -15.40 14.35
C ALA A 191 8.65 -15.81 14.53
N LYS A 192 7.70 -14.87 14.38
CA LYS A 192 6.27 -15.19 14.43
C LYS A 192 5.83 -16.19 13.37
N GLN A 193 6.34 -16.08 12.14
CA GLN A 193 6.03 -17.06 11.10
C GLN A 193 6.60 -18.45 11.42
N HIS A 194 7.77 -18.49 12.08
CA HIS A 194 8.37 -19.73 12.55
C HIS A 194 7.58 -20.35 13.70
N ASP A 195 7.12 -19.55 14.66
CA ASP A 195 6.31 -20.03 15.79
C ASP A 195 4.94 -20.50 15.33
N ALA A 196 4.25 -19.73 14.49
CA ALA A 196 3.01 -20.18 13.85
C ALA A 196 3.20 -21.42 12.96
N TYR A 197 4.42 -21.64 12.43
CA TYR A 197 4.77 -22.87 11.75
C TYR A 197 4.98 -24.04 12.74
N LEU A 198 5.65 -23.81 13.87
CA LEU A 198 5.84 -24.81 14.92
C LEU A 198 4.52 -25.20 15.58
N ASP A 199 3.60 -24.26 15.80
CA ASP A 199 2.26 -24.55 16.33
C ASP A 199 1.50 -25.51 15.41
N ARG A 200 1.50 -25.25 14.09
CA ARG A 200 0.91 -26.16 13.10
C ARG A 200 1.59 -27.53 13.09
N VAL A 201 2.90 -27.57 13.30
CA VAL A 201 3.66 -28.82 13.41
C VAL A 201 3.27 -29.58 14.69
N ASN A 202 3.07 -28.89 15.81
CA ASN A 202 2.60 -29.50 17.06
C ASN A 202 1.14 -29.98 16.98
N GLU A 203 0.25 -29.21 16.36
CA GLU A 203 -1.13 -29.63 16.12
C GLU A 203 -1.20 -30.83 15.16
N ALA A 204 -0.32 -30.84 14.14
CA ALA A 204 -0.13 -31.98 13.27
C ALA A 204 0.37 -33.22 14.03
N LYS A 205 1.22 -33.05 15.05
CA LYS A 205 1.65 -34.14 15.93
C LYS A 205 0.46 -34.76 16.67
N ASP A 206 -0.36 -33.94 17.31
CA ASP A 206 -1.51 -34.41 18.09
C ASP A 206 -2.54 -35.12 17.17
N SER A 207 -2.79 -34.54 15.99
CA SER A 207 -3.65 -35.13 14.96
C SER A 207 -3.10 -36.46 14.42
N TYR A 208 -1.79 -36.55 14.18
CA TYR A 208 -1.14 -37.79 13.76
C TYR A 208 -1.18 -38.87 14.85
N LEU A 209 -0.86 -38.52 16.11
CA LEU A 209 -0.90 -39.44 17.25
C LEU A 209 -2.33 -39.92 17.56
N SER A 210 -3.35 -39.16 17.17
CA SER A 210 -4.76 -39.59 17.26
C SER A 210 -5.17 -40.64 16.22
N GLY A 211 -4.27 -41.01 15.29
CA GLY A 211 -4.45 -42.09 14.32
C GLY A 211 -4.85 -41.65 12.91
N ARG A 212 -4.82 -40.35 12.60
CA ARG A 212 -5.10 -39.82 11.25
C ARG A 212 -3.94 -40.08 10.28
N SER A 213 -4.25 -40.15 8.98
CA SER A 213 -3.20 -40.40 7.98
C SER A 213 -2.29 -39.19 7.77
N LEU A 214 -1.04 -39.45 7.39
CA LEU A 214 -0.04 -38.38 7.14
C LEU A 214 -0.45 -37.41 6.02
N ILE A 215 -1.30 -37.85 5.09
CA ILE A 215 -1.73 -37.05 3.94
C ILE A 215 -2.84 -36.10 4.39
N GLU A 216 -3.83 -36.60 5.14
CA GLU A 216 -4.92 -35.78 5.68
C GLU A 216 -4.41 -34.70 6.62
N VAL A 217 -3.48 -35.05 7.52
CA VAL A 217 -2.88 -34.08 8.46
C VAL A 217 -2.04 -33.02 7.72
N ALA A 218 -1.38 -33.38 6.62
CA ALA A 218 -0.61 -32.44 5.81
C ALA A 218 -1.51 -31.43 5.09
N GLU A 219 -2.61 -31.90 4.49
CA GLU A 219 -3.58 -31.03 3.80
C GLU A 219 -4.31 -30.12 4.78
N GLU A 220 -4.77 -30.63 5.92
CA GLU A 220 -5.51 -29.87 6.94
C GLU A 220 -4.67 -28.73 7.53
N MET A 221 -3.40 -28.99 7.84
CA MET A 221 -2.50 -28.02 8.49
C MET A 221 -1.72 -27.14 7.48
N GLY A 222 -1.94 -27.34 6.17
CA GLY A 222 -1.22 -26.63 5.12
C GLY A 222 0.30 -26.87 5.15
N LEU A 223 0.71 -28.08 5.54
CA LEU A 223 2.11 -28.51 5.63
C LEU A 223 2.44 -29.50 4.52
N THR A 224 3.72 -29.66 4.18
CA THR A 224 4.11 -30.70 3.22
C THR A 224 4.21 -32.06 3.90
N VAL A 225 3.89 -33.15 3.18
CA VAL A 225 4.05 -34.52 3.68
C VAL A 225 5.52 -34.80 4.07
N SER A 226 6.49 -34.20 3.37
CA SER A 226 7.91 -34.26 3.73
C SER A 226 8.22 -33.60 5.07
N THR A 227 7.57 -32.48 5.38
CA THR A 227 7.70 -31.79 6.68
C THR A 227 7.22 -32.69 7.80
N ILE A 228 6.02 -33.26 7.68
CA ILE A 228 5.49 -34.15 8.72
C ILE A 228 6.37 -35.40 8.88
N ARG A 229 6.89 -35.98 7.79
CA ARG A 229 7.84 -37.11 7.86
C ARG A 229 9.15 -36.78 8.57
N LYS A 230 9.63 -35.53 8.44
CA LYS A 230 10.84 -35.05 9.13
C LYS A 230 10.62 -35.07 10.65
N TYR A 231 9.53 -34.47 11.12
CA TYR A 231 9.20 -34.38 12.56
C TYR A 231 8.63 -35.68 13.13
N LYS A 232 8.02 -36.55 12.30
CA LYS A 232 7.55 -37.89 12.70
C LYS A 232 8.62 -38.72 13.39
N ARG A 233 9.87 -38.65 12.90
CA ARG A 233 11.01 -39.37 13.54
C ARG A 233 11.25 -38.90 14.97
N GLU A 234 11.04 -37.61 15.24
CA GLU A 234 11.21 -37.00 16.57
C GLU A 234 10.00 -37.27 17.47
N TRP A 235 8.80 -37.39 16.90
CA TRP A 235 7.57 -37.71 17.64
C TRP A 235 7.46 -39.18 18.05
N GLU A 236 7.96 -40.09 17.23
CA GLU A 236 7.95 -41.54 17.46
C GLU A 236 9.13 -42.01 18.34
N THR A 237 10.17 -41.19 18.51
CA THR A 237 11.23 -41.47 19.48
C THR A 237 10.77 -41.13 20.90
N PRO A 238 10.68 -42.10 21.82
CA PRO A 238 10.42 -41.78 23.22
C PRO A 238 11.58 -40.94 23.76
N LYS A 239 11.27 -39.78 24.37
CA LYS A 239 12.25 -39.03 25.15
C LYS A 239 12.75 -39.97 26.25
N VAL A 240 13.97 -40.48 26.12
CA VAL A 240 14.64 -41.20 27.20
C VAL A 240 14.82 -40.21 28.33
N THR A 241 13.98 -40.32 29.35
CA THR A 241 14.11 -39.58 30.60
C THR A 241 15.48 -39.90 31.16
N GLN A 242 16.44 -38.97 31.06
CA GLN A 242 17.62 -39.03 31.90
C GLN A 242 17.17 -38.69 33.32
N ALA A 243 16.82 -39.73 34.08
CA ALA A 243 16.80 -39.66 35.52
C ALA A 243 18.25 -39.70 35.99
N GLN A 244 18.76 -38.58 36.50
CA GLN A 244 19.84 -38.50 37.48
C GLN A 244 19.67 -37.21 38.28
#